data_AF-A0A524LGN5-F1
#
_entry.id   AF-A0A524LGN5-F1
#
_cell.length_a   1.000
_cell.length_b   1.000
_cell.length_c   1.000
_cell.angle_alpha   90.00
_cell.angle_beta   90.00
_cell.angle_gamma   90.00
#
_symmetry.space_group_name_H-M   'P 1'
#
loop_
_entity.id
_entity.type
_entity.pdbx_description
1 polymer ?
#
loop_
_entity_poly.entity_id
_entity_poly.type
_entity_poly.pdbx_seq_one_letter_code
_entity_poly.pdbx_strand_id
1 'polypeptide(L)'
;MRKVDWQIISSVIFSGLLFLIAGLLFAAIGRDTWFLGITMVFAPLIALSFGASGLRIYAKDTVNKDDRFNTMNLWLAIGLIMLSFAEIAVTLVRLSLNPPQMALIIALVHLPGLLLWGIGIIQYLRSLNSSLGFIDANKLWMGLFLFATLTTLSLIVITVIQFPVIGPIEIMVLSPIIVGISVFTIITTGLVWIFRNGSLVKPLFFILGALLLYFVRSLLWLFADTTLGSPIDGLFAIESFILCGTALFMARNLGNIHT
;
A
#
# COMPACT_ATOMS: atom_id res chain seq x y z
N MET A 1 30.07 3.89 7.87
CA MET A 1 28.88 3.26 7.23
C MET A 1 28.33 2.17 8.16
N ARG A 2 27.21 2.42 8.85
CA ARG A 2 26.55 1.36 9.62
C ARG A 2 25.98 0.36 8.61
N LYS A 3 26.36 -0.92 8.72
CA LYS A 3 25.88 -1.96 7.79
C LYS A 3 24.35 -2.00 7.87
N VAL A 4 23.70 -1.96 6.71
CA VAL A 4 22.27 -2.29 6.60
C VAL A 4 22.09 -3.62 7.30
N ASP A 5 21.17 -3.67 8.27
CA ASP A 5 20.99 -4.84 9.14
C ASP A 5 20.25 -5.93 8.36
N TRP A 6 20.99 -6.59 7.47
CA TRP A 6 20.47 -7.59 6.53
C TRP A 6 19.77 -8.74 7.24
N GLN A 7 20.12 -9.02 8.50
CA GLN A 7 19.44 -10.02 9.31
C GLN A 7 17.95 -9.68 9.49
N ILE A 8 17.63 -8.43 9.84
CA ILE A 8 16.23 -8.00 10.03
C ILE A 8 15.49 -8.05 8.69
N ILE A 9 16.07 -7.48 7.63
CA ILE A 9 15.48 -7.48 6.29
C ILE A 9 15.22 -8.90 5.78
N SER A 10 16.23 -9.77 5.86
CA SER A 10 16.13 -11.15 5.41
C SER A 10 15.08 -11.92 6.20
N SER A 11 14.97 -11.68 7.51
CA SER A 11 13.94 -12.30 8.34
C SER A 11 12.53 -11.88 7.94
N VAL A 12 12.32 -10.61 7.58
CA VAL A 12 11.03 -10.09 7.13
C VAL A 12 10.67 -10.65 5.74
N ILE A 13 11.61 -10.66 4.79
CA ILE A 13 11.37 -11.26 3.46
C ILE A 13 11.11 -12.76 3.57
N PHE A 14 11.87 -13.46 4.42
CA PHE A 14 11.68 -14.88 4.66
C PHE A 14 10.31 -15.17 5.29
N SER A 15 9.82 -14.29 6.18
CA SER A 15 8.48 -14.41 6.74
C SER A 15 7.39 -14.29 5.67
N GLY A 16 7.51 -13.36 4.72
CA GLY A 16 6.58 -13.26 3.58
C GLY A 16 6.61 -14.51 2.69
N LEU A 17 7.81 -14.98 2.33
CA LEU A 17 7.96 -16.23 1.57
C LEU A 17 7.31 -17.43 2.28
N LEU A 18 7.43 -17.52 3.61
CA LEU A 18 6.75 -18.56 4.39
C LEU A 18 5.22 -18.43 4.33
N PHE A 19 4.66 -17.21 4.40
CA PHE A 19 3.22 -16.98 4.24
C PHE A 19 2.73 -17.38 2.85
N LEU A 20 3.50 -17.04 1.81
CA LEU A 20 3.19 -17.42 0.43
C LEU A 20 3.23 -18.94 0.24
N ILE A 21 4.27 -19.61 0.75
CA ILE A 21 4.38 -21.08 0.69
C ILE A 21 3.23 -21.73 1.47
N ALA A 22 2.92 -21.24 2.67
CA ALA A 22 1.80 -21.74 3.46
C ALA A 22 0.48 -21.58 2.69
N GLY A 23 0.23 -20.43 2.08
CA GLY A 23 -0.96 -20.20 1.26
C GLY A 23 -1.09 -21.17 0.09
N LEU A 24 0.01 -21.40 -0.64
CA LEU A 24 0.05 -22.39 -1.73
C LEU A 24 -0.24 -23.81 -1.23
N LEU A 25 0.31 -24.21 -0.08
CA LEU A 25 0.06 -25.53 0.51
C LEU A 25 -1.39 -25.69 0.96
N PHE A 26 -1.97 -24.68 1.62
CA PHE A 26 -3.38 -24.72 2.03
C PHE A 26 -4.32 -24.80 0.83
N ALA A 27 -4.04 -24.05 -0.24
CA ALA A 27 -4.79 -24.12 -1.49
C ALA A 27 -4.68 -25.51 -2.14
N ALA A 28 -3.47 -26.10 -2.18
CA ALA A 28 -3.25 -27.43 -2.76
C ALA A 28 -3.97 -28.56 -1.99
N ILE A 29 -4.20 -28.39 -0.68
CA ILE A 29 -4.88 -29.37 0.18
C ILE A 29 -6.40 -29.09 0.29
N GLY A 30 -6.91 -28.02 -0.36
CA GLY A 30 -8.32 -27.64 -0.32
C GLY A 30 -8.78 -27.15 1.06
N ARG A 31 -7.88 -26.53 1.83
CA ARG A 31 -8.10 -26.05 3.20
C ARG A 31 -8.22 -24.53 3.26
N ASP A 32 -8.89 -23.94 2.28
CA ASP A 32 -9.03 -22.50 2.09
C ASP A 32 -9.65 -21.78 3.30
N THR A 33 -10.55 -22.44 4.03
CA THR A 33 -11.19 -21.89 5.23
C THR A 33 -10.21 -21.69 6.40
N TRP A 34 -9.24 -22.58 6.55
CA TRP A 34 -8.19 -22.45 7.56
C TRP A 34 -7.22 -21.34 7.19
N PHE A 35 -6.83 -21.29 5.91
CA PHE A 35 -5.97 -20.24 5.42
C PHE A 35 -6.64 -18.86 5.53
N LEU A 36 -7.94 -18.80 5.24
CA LEU A 36 -8.74 -17.60 5.47
C LEU A 36 -8.65 -17.12 6.93
N GLY A 37 -8.88 -18.01 7.91
CA GLY A 37 -8.77 -17.67 9.32
C GLY A 37 -7.38 -17.17 9.73
N ILE A 38 -6.32 -17.77 9.17
CA ILE A 38 -4.95 -17.31 9.36
C ILE A 38 -4.79 -15.89 8.79
N THR A 39 -5.19 -15.65 7.54
CA THR A 39 -5.03 -14.34 6.89
C THR A 39 -5.81 -13.22 7.60
N MET A 40 -7.02 -13.51 8.10
CA MET A 40 -7.84 -12.56 8.88
C MET A 40 -7.15 -12.08 10.17
N VAL A 41 -6.28 -12.91 10.76
CA VAL A 41 -5.54 -12.56 11.98
C VAL A 41 -4.20 -11.91 11.63
N PHE A 42 -3.47 -12.47 10.67
CA PHE A 42 -2.11 -12.02 10.38
C PHE A 42 -2.05 -10.73 9.58
N ALA A 43 -2.96 -10.48 8.62
CA ALA A 43 -2.98 -9.23 7.86
C ALA A 43 -3.02 -7.98 8.76
N PRO A 44 -3.98 -7.84 9.72
CA PRO A 44 -4.00 -6.69 10.60
C PRO A 44 -2.80 -6.68 11.57
N LEU A 45 -2.41 -7.83 12.13
CA LEU A 45 -1.27 -7.87 13.07
C LEU A 45 0.04 -7.41 12.44
N ILE A 46 0.30 -7.83 11.19
CA ILE A 46 1.47 -7.44 10.42
C ILE A 46 1.44 -5.94 10.12
N ALA A 47 0.31 -5.44 9.60
CA ALA A 47 0.13 -4.01 9.33
C ALA A 47 0.34 -3.16 10.59
N LEU A 48 -0.25 -3.55 11.72
CA LEU A 48 -0.11 -2.85 12.99
C LEU A 48 1.32 -2.90 13.51
N SER A 49 1.98 -4.07 13.46
CA SER A 49 3.34 -4.25 13.98
C SER A 49 4.36 -3.41 13.21
N PHE A 50 4.29 -3.43 11.87
CA PHE A 50 5.14 -2.61 11.01
C PHE A 50 4.80 -1.13 11.10
N GLY A 51 3.50 -0.78 11.15
CA GLY A 51 3.04 0.60 11.31
C GLY A 51 3.49 1.21 12.64
N ALA A 52 3.31 0.50 13.76
CA ALA A 52 3.76 0.95 15.08
C ALA A 52 5.29 1.05 15.18
N SER A 53 6.01 0.09 14.58
CA SER A 53 7.47 0.14 14.52
C SER A 53 7.96 1.32 13.69
N GLY A 54 7.36 1.56 12.52
CA GLY A 54 7.65 2.72 11.67
C GLY A 54 7.38 4.04 12.37
N LEU A 55 6.24 4.14 13.07
CA LEU A 55 5.90 5.33 13.86
C LEU A 55 6.95 5.59 14.94
N ARG A 56 7.37 4.55 15.67
CA ARG A 56 8.42 4.66 16.69
C ARG A 56 9.77 5.10 16.11
N ILE A 57 10.11 4.65 14.92
CA ILE A 57 11.36 4.99 14.23
C ILE A 57 11.33 6.44 13.75
N TYR A 58 10.25 6.85 13.08
CA TYR A 58 10.23 8.08 12.30
C TYR A 58 9.59 9.28 13.01
N ALA A 59 8.73 9.07 14.03
CA ALA A 59 8.06 10.18 14.73
C ALA A 59 9.02 11.07 15.54
N LYS A 60 10.16 10.54 15.98
CA LYS A 60 11.14 11.29 16.77
C LYS A 60 12.03 12.20 15.91
N ASP A 61 12.28 11.80 14.66
CA ASP A 61 13.25 12.47 13.79
C ASP A 61 12.59 13.55 12.90
N THR A 62 11.27 13.56 12.76
CA THR A 62 10.54 14.54 11.93
C THR A 62 10.48 15.95 12.51
N VAL A 63 10.70 16.13 13.81
CA VAL A 63 10.59 17.45 14.47
C VAL A 63 11.85 18.30 14.28
N ASN A 64 13.02 17.67 14.08
CA ASN A 64 14.32 18.37 14.09
C ASN A 64 15.06 18.40 12.75
N LYS A 65 14.59 17.68 11.72
CA LYS A 65 15.22 17.64 10.39
C LYS A 65 14.15 17.77 9.32
N ASP A 66 14.32 18.72 8.39
CA ASP A 66 13.51 18.91 7.17
C ASP A 66 13.66 17.75 6.16
N ASP A 67 13.78 16.52 6.65
CA ASP A 67 13.92 15.31 5.85
C ASP A 67 12.55 14.86 5.32
N ARG A 68 12.27 15.25 4.08
CA ARG A 68 11.02 14.90 3.39
C ARG A 68 10.88 13.42 3.09
N PHE A 69 11.98 12.66 3.02
CA PHE A 69 11.93 11.21 2.89
C PHE A 69 11.50 10.57 4.21
N ASN A 70 11.98 11.10 5.34
CA ASN A 70 11.51 10.71 6.66
C ASN A 70 10.00 10.99 6.83
N THR A 71 9.53 12.18 6.42
CA THR A 71 8.09 12.51 6.44
C THR A 71 7.25 11.53 5.60
N MET A 72 7.73 11.14 4.41
CA MET A 72 7.07 10.11 3.59
C MET A 72 6.96 8.77 4.32
N ASN A 73 8.04 8.30 4.94
CA ASN A 73 8.03 7.04 5.71
C ASN A 73 7.12 7.10 6.93
N LEU A 74 7.02 8.26 7.59
CA LEU A 74 6.06 8.48 8.68
C LEU A 74 4.61 8.32 8.17
N TRP A 75 4.26 8.93 7.04
CA TRP A 75 2.93 8.79 6.44
C TRP A 75 2.62 7.35 6.03
N LEU A 76 3.59 6.62 5.48
CA LEU A 76 3.45 5.19 5.16
C LEU A 76 3.20 4.36 6.42
N ALA A 77 3.90 4.64 7.52
CA ALA A 77 3.73 3.96 8.80
C ALA A 77 2.34 4.21 9.42
N ILE A 78 1.86 5.46 9.41
CA ILE A 78 0.49 5.78 9.87
C ILE A 78 -0.54 5.12 8.95
N GLY A 79 -0.29 5.11 7.64
CA GLY A 79 -1.14 4.41 6.68
C GLY A 79 -1.24 2.91 6.95
N LEU A 80 -0.15 2.24 7.34
CA LEU A 80 -0.18 0.83 7.76
C LEU A 80 -1.05 0.61 9.00
N ILE A 81 -1.03 1.52 9.97
CA ILE A 81 -1.91 1.43 11.15
C ILE A 81 -3.38 1.57 10.72
N MET A 82 -3.69 2.52 9.83
CA MET A 82 -5.06 2.68 9.31
C MET A 82 -5.52 1.48 8.49
N LEU A 83 -4.63 0.90 7.67
CA LEU A 83 -4.91 -0.33 6.93
C LEU A 83 -5.12 -1.52 7.87
N SER A 84 -4.42 -1.59 9.01
CA SER A 84 -4.72 -2.60 10.04
C SER A 84 -6.16 -2.47 10.55
N PHE A 85 -6.64 -1.25 10.83
CA PHE A 85 -8.02 -1.05 11.23
C PHE A 85 -9.00 -1.42 10.11
N ALA A 86 -8.62 -1.19 8.86
CA ALA A 86 -9.39 -1.62 7.71
C ALA A 86 -9.51 -3.14 7.62
N GLU A 87 -8.42 -3.89 7.77
CA GLU A 87 -8.45 -5.36 7.77
C GLU A 87 -9.27 -5.94 8.94
N ILE A 88 -9.22 -5.30 10.13
CA ILE A 88 -10.08 -5.67 11.25
C ILE A 88 -11.55 -5.42 10.89
N ALA A 89 -11.87 -4.26 10.32
CA ALA A 89 -13.22 -3.93 9.90
C ALA A 89 -13.73 -4.92 8.85
N VAL A 90 -12.91 -5.32 7.87
CA VAL A 90 -13.24 -6.37 6.88
C VAL A 90 -13.63 -7.66 7.58
N THR A 91 -12.82 -8.08 8.54
CA THR A 91 -13.04 -9.33 9.28
C THR A 91 -14.35 -9.28 10.06
N LEU A 92 -14.63 -8.18 10.76
CA LEU A 92 -15.88 -8.01 11.53
C LEU A 92 -17.11 -7.95 10.63
N VAL A 93 -17.01 -7.22 9.53
CA VAL A 93 -18.08 -7.06 8.55
C VAL A 93 -18.38 -8.41 7.86
N ARG A 94 -17.37 -9.24 7.60
CA ARG A 94 -17.52 -10.63 7.11
C ARG A 94 -18.27 -11.56 8.04
N LEU A 95 -18.20 -11.33 9.35
CA LEU A 95 -18.96 -12.09 10.33
C LEU A 95 -20.43 -11.64 10.41
N SER A 96 -20.79 -10.54 9.75
CA SER A 96 -22.16 -10.03 9.70
C SER A 96 -22.97 -10.61 8.52
N LEU A 97 -24.28 -10.77 8.69
CA LEU A 97 -25.16 -11.52 7.79
C LEU A 97 -25.62 -10.75 6.52
N ASN A 98 -25.06 -9.58 6.19
CA ASN A 98 -25.53 -8.72 5.07
C ASN A 98 -24.46 -8.47 3.97
N PRO A 99 -24.47 -9.26 2.87
CA PRO A 99 -23.39 -9.27 1.87
C PRO A 99 -23.29 -8.09 0.87
N PRO A 100 -24.36 -7.37 0.43
CA PRO A 100 -24.19 -6.32 -0.60
C PRO A 100 -23.72 -4.97 -0.04
N GLN A 101 -24.02 -4.66 1.23
CA GLN A 101 -23.50 -3.45 1.90
C GLN A 101 -22.02 -3.61 2.30
N MET A 102 -21.51 -4.83 2.17
CA MET A 102 -20.25 -5.28 2.72
C MET A 102 -19.05 -4.74 1.94
N ALA A 103 -19.05 -4.84 0.61
CA ALA A 103 -17.95 -4.37 -0.23
C ALA A 103 -17.75 -2.85 -0.16
N LEU A 104 -18.85 -2.09 -0.11
CA LEU A 104 -18.83 -0.63 0.01
C LEU A 104 -18.18 -0.18 1.33
N ILE A 105 -18.64 -0.74 2.45
CA ILE A 105 -18.09 -0.42 3.77
C ILE A 105 -16.61 -0.78 3.80
N ILE A 106 -16.24 -1.94 3.27
CA ILE A 106 -14.86 -2.38 3.25
C ILE A 106 -13.98 -1.43 2.41
N ALA A 107 -14.37 -1.08 1.19
CA ALA A 107 -13.59 -0.18 0.34
C ALA A 107 -13.41 1.21 0.97
N LEU A 108 -14.46 1.74 1.61
CA LEU A 108 -14.40 3.04 2.31
C LEU A 108 -13.43 3.04 3.49
N VAL A 109 -13.30 1.93 4.23
CA VAL A 109 -12.40 1.87 5.39
C VAL A 109 -10.92 1.79 4.97
N HIS A 110 -10.61 1.30 3.76
CA HIS A 110 -9.24 1.30 3.24
C HIS A 110 -8.76 2.67 2.73
N LEU A 111 -9.69 3.54 2.32
CA LEU A 111 -9.36 4.84 1.72
C LEU A 111 -8.45 5.71 2.60
N PRO A 112 -8.70 5.90 3.91
CA PRO A 112 -7.81 6.71 4.75
C PRO A 112 -6.36 6.22 4.73
N GLY A 113 -6.14 4.90 4.81
CA GLY A 113 -4.80 4.33 4.78
C GLY A 113 -4.07 4.57 3.45
N LEU A 114 -4.78 4.36 2.34
CA LEU A 114 -4.25 4.61 1.00
C LEU A 114 -3.99 6.09 0.72
N LEU A 115 -4.86 6.97 1.21
CA LEU A 115 -4.67 8.41 1.10
C LEU A 115 -3.42 8.85 1.86
N LEU A 116 -3.15 8.31 3.05
CA LEU A 116 -1.93 8.60 3.79
C LEU A 116 -0.68 8.16 3.02
N TRP A 117 -0.71 6.97 2.40
CA TRP A 117 0.37 6.54 1.51
C TRP A 117 0.57 7.50 0.34
N GLY A 118 -0.52 7.89 -0.32
CA GLY A 118 -0.51 8.85 -1.42
C GLY A 118 0.05 10.21 -1.02
N ILE A 119 -0.38 10.75 0.12
CA ILE A 119 0.09 12.02 0.68
C ILE A 119 1.61 11.96 0.89
N GLY A 120 2.13 10.88 1.48
CA GLY A 120 3.56 10.69 1.67
C GLY A 120 4.35 10.72 0.35
N ILE A 121 3.90 9.95 -0.63
CA ILE A 121 4.55 9.82 -1.95
C ILE A 121 4.52 11.15 -2.72
N ILE A 122 3.37 11.81 -2.78
CA ILE A 122 3.21 13.08 -3.50
C ILE A 122 4.00 14.20 -2.82
N GLN A 123 4.01 14.28 -1.49
CA GLN A 123 4.82 15.27 -0.77
C GLN A 123 6.31 15.09 -1.07
N TYR A 124 6.79 13.85 -1.13
CA TYR A 124 8.17 13.57 -1.49
C TYR A 124 8.48 13.95 -2.95
N LEU A 125 7.60 13.59 -3.89
CA LEU A 125 7.72 14.01 -5.28
C LEU A 125 7.77 15.54 -5.41
N ARG A 126 6.90 16.26 -4.70
CA ARG A 126 6.89 17.73 -4.69
C ARG A 126 8.21 18.29 -4.21
N SER A 127 8.76 17.73 -3.12
CA SER A 127 10.06 18.15 -2.60
C SER A 127 11.15 17.98 -3.66
N LEU A 128 11.22 16.80 -4.29
CA LEU A 128 12.23 16.52 -5.31
C LEU A 128 12.09 17.42 -6.53
N ASN A 129 10.86 17.63 -6.99
CA ASN A 129 10.57 18.52 -8.09
C ASN A 129 10.99 19.97 -7.78
N SER A 130 10.81 20.42 -6.53
CA SER A 130 11.30 21.75 -6.11
C SER A 130 12.83 21.85 -6.08
N SER A 131 13.54 20.77 -5.72
CA SER A 131 15.00 20.74 -5.72
C SER A 131 15.60 20.62 -7.13
N LEU A 132 14.92 19.93 -8.04
CA LEU A 132 15.39 19.71 -9.41
C LEU A 132 14.90 20.78 -10.40
N GLY A 133 13.89 21.56 -10.02
CA GLY A 133 13.39 22.70 -10.80
C GLY A 133 12.66 22.33 -12.10
N PHE A 134 12.10 21.12 -12.22
CA PHE A 134 11.47 20.67 -13.46
C PHE A 134 10.14 21.37 -13.77
N ILE A 135 9.24 21.47 -12.78
CA ILE A 135 7.88 22.02 -12.95
C ILE A 135 7.52 22.87 -11.73
N ASP A 136 6.70 23.92 -11.90
CA ASP A 136 6.12 24.64 -10.76
C ASP A 136 5.29 23.70 -9.88
N ALA A 137 5.52 23.70 -8.57
CA ALA A 137 4.85 22.80 -7.64
C ALA A 137 3.31 22.84 -7.74
N ASN A 138 2.73 24.02 -7.93
CA ASN A 138 1.27 24.16 -8.07
C ASN A 138 0.73 23.53 -9.36
N LYS A 139 1.51 23.60 -10.46
CA LYS A 139 1.13 22.99 -11.75
C LYS A 139 1.20 21.47 -11.69
N LEU A 140 2.18 20.91 -10.97
CA LEU A 140 2.30 19.47 -10.75
C LEU A 140 1.04 18.89 -10.07
N TRP A 141 0.59 19.52 -8.99
CA TRP A 141 -0.61 19.10 -8.25
C TRP A 141 -1.87 19.16 -9.10
N MET A 142 -2.04 20.28 -9.81
CA MET A 142 -3.19 20.47 -10.70
C MET A 142 -3.20 19.43 -11.81
N GLY A 143 -2.05 19.15 -12.44
CA GLY A 143 -1.91 18.13 -13.48
C GLY A 143 -2.23 16.72 -12.97
N LEU A 144 -1.68 16.34 -11.81
CA LEU A 144 -1.97 15.03 -11.20
C LEU A 144 -3.45 14.87 -10.85
N PHE A 145 -4.07 15.90 -10.27
CA PHE A 145 -5.49 15.87 -9.92
C PHE A 145 -6.38 15.75 -11.16
N LEU A 146 -6.10 16.54 -12.20
CA LEU A 146 -6.87 16.54 -13.44
C LEU A 146 -6.73 15.19 -14.17
N PHE A 147 -5.51 14.66 -14.25
CA PHE A 147 -5.25 13.33 -14.81
C PHE A 147 -5.96 12.22 -14.03
N ALA A 148 -5.84 12.21 -12.70
CA ALA A 148 -6.49 11.21 -11.86
C ALA A 148 -8.02 11.28 -11.98
N THR A 149 -8.60 12.48 -12.01
CA THR A 149 -10.05 12.68 -12.13
C THR A 149 -10.56 12.20 -13.48
N LEU A 150 -9.92 12.60 -14.59
CA LEU A 150 -10.31 12.16 -15.93
C LEU A 150 -10.18 10.64 -16.09
N THR A 151 -9.08 10.06 -15.59
CA THR A 151 -8.85 8.62 -15.67
C THR A 151 -9.87 7.85 -14.83
N THR A 152 -10.22 8.37 -13.64
CA THR A 152 -11.25 7.79 -12.77
C THR A 152 -12.63 7.81 -13.43
N LEU A 153 -13.04 8.96 -13.98
CA LEU A 153 -14.31 9.07 -14.71
C LEU A 153 -14.35 8.13 -15.91
N SER A 154 -13.26 8.04 -16.67
CA SER A 154 -13.15 7.14 -17.82
C SER A 154 -13.27 5.67 -17.39
N LEU A 155 -12.59 5.27 -16.31
CA LEU A 155 -12.63 3.91 -15.78
C LEU A 155 -14.03 3.55 -15.29
N ILE A 156 -14.73 4.46 -14.59
CA ILE A 156 -16.12 4.26 -14.17
C ILE A 156 -17.01 3.99 -15.39
N VAL A 157 -16.93 4.81 -16.43
CA VAL A 157 -17.75 4.62 -17.64
C VAL A 157 -17.48 3.27 -18.30
N ILE A 158 -16.19 2.91 -18.47
CA ILE A 158 -15.80 1.64 -19.10
C ILE A 158 -16.33 0.45 -18.28
N THR A 159 -16.12 0.46 -16.97
CA THR A 159 -16.49 -0.65 -16.07
C THR A 159 -18.00 -0.81 -15.94
N VAL A 160 -18.77 0.26 -15.85
CA VAL A 160 -20.26 0.18 -15.83
C VAL A 160 -20.80 -0.44 -17.13
N ILE A 161 -20.18 -0.15 -18.28
CA ILE A 161 -20.59 -0.71 -19.57
C ILE A 161 -20.19 -2.19 -19.70
N GLN A 162 -18.98 -2.55 -19.26
CA GLN A 162 -18.41 -3.89 -19.45
C GLN A 162 -18.85 -4.90 -18.37
N PHE A 163 -19.13 -4.43 -17.15
CA PHE A 163 -19.45 -5.27 -15.98
C PHE A 163 -20.75 -4.79 -15.28
N PRO A 164 -21.92 -4.89 -15.94
CA PRO A 164 -23.18 -4.40 -15.39
C PRO A 164 -23.69 -5.17 -14.16
N VAL A 165 -23.04 -6.29 -13.81
CA VAL A 165 -23.36 -7.12 -12.64
C VAL A 165 -22.82 -6.50 -11.35
N ILE A 166 -21.73 -5.75 -11.42
CA ILE A 166 -21.16 -5.05 -10.28
C ILE A 166 -22.00 -3.80 -10.02
N GLY A 167 -22.40 -3.57 -8.77
CA GLY A 167 -23.22 -2.42 -8.41
C GLY A 167 -22.53 -1.10 -8.79
N PRO A 168 -23.26 -0.10 -9.36
CA PRO A 168 -22.65 1.15 -9.82
C PRO A 168 -21.96 1.93 -8.69
N ILE A 169 -22.45 1.79 -7.46
CA ILE A 169 -21.87 2.42 -6.27
C ILE A 169 -20.49 1.80 -5.94
N GLU A 170 -20.34 0.48 -6.07
CA GLU A 170 -19.07 -0.21 -5.83
C GLU A 170 -18.02 0.21 -6.85
N ILE A 171 -18.41 0.29 -8.12
CA ILE A 171 -17.57 0.82 -9.21
C ILE A 171 -17.11 2.25 -8.91
N MET A 172 -18.01 3.12 -8.42
CA MET A 172 -17.68 4.51 -8.09
C MET A 172 -16.66 4.64 -6.96
N VAL A 173 -16.59 3.68 -6.03
CA VAL A 173 -15.64 3.69 -4.91
C VAL A 173 -14.32 3.00 -5.26
N LEU A 174 -14.37 1.87 -5.96
CA LEU A 174 -13.16 1.11 -6.35
C LEU A 174 -12.36 1.80 -7.45
N SER A 175 -13.03 2.48 -8.40
CA SER A 175 -12.33 3.15 -9.51
C SER A 175 -11.30 4.21 -9.05
N PRO A 176 -11.64 5.15 -8.13
CA PRO A 176 -10.66 6.07 -7.57
C PRO A 176 -9.49 5.39 -6.86
N ILE A 177 -9.74 4.26 -6.17
CA ILE A 177 -8.70 3.49 -5.47
C ILE A 177 -7.68 2.95 -6.49
N ILE A 178 -8.15 2.29 -7.54
CA ILE A 178 -7.32 1.70 -8.59
C ILE A 178 -6.50 2.78 -9.30
N VAL A 179 -7.14 3.89 -9.69
CA VAL A 179 -6.45 5.00 -10.35
C VAL A 179 -5.45 5.66 -9.41
N GLY A 180 -5.80 5.90 -8.15
CA GLY A 180 -4.91 6.49 -7.15
C GLY A 180 -3.65 5.64 -6.94
N ILE A 181 -3.82 4.34 -6.71
CA ILE A 181 -2.68 3.41 -6.56
C ILE A 181 -1.87 3.33 -7.85
N SER A 182 -2.49 3.36 -9.03
CA SER A 182 -1.78 3.39 -10.32
C SER A 182 -0.87 4.61 -10.41
N VAL A 183 -1.39 5.79 -10.06
CA VAL A 183 -0.62 7.04 -10.04
C VAL A 183 0.53 6.94 -9.03
N PHE A 184 0.29 6.43 -7.82
CA PHE A 184 1.34 6.26 -6.80
C PHE A 184 2.42 5.27 -7.25
N THR A 185 2.04 4.21 -7.95
CA THR A 185 2.95 3.21 -8.52
C THR A 185 3.82 3.83 -9.61
N ILE A 186 3.23 4.61 -10.53
CA ILE A 186 3.97 5.31 -11.59
C ILE A 186 4.95 6.32 -10.99
N ILE A 187 4.50 7.13 -10.02
CA ILE A 187 5.36 8.09 -9.32
C ILE A 187 6.53 7.36 -8.66
N THR A 188 6.25 6.31 -7.89
CA THR A 188 7.29 5.55 -7.17
C THR A 188 8.25 4.86 -8.15
N THR A 189 7.77 4.38 -9.29
CA THR A 189 8.63 3.85 -10.37
C THR A 189 9.58 4.93 -10.89
N GLY A 190 9.08 6.14 -11.13
CA GLY A 190 9.91 7.28 -11.51
C GLY A 190 10.96 7.61 -10.44
N LEU A 191 10.58 7.58 -9.16
CA LEU A 191 11.51 7.79 -8.04
C LEU A 191 12.61 6.72 -7.98
N VAL A 192 12.25 5.44 -8.12
CA VAL A 192 13.22 4.33 -8.18
C VAL A 192 14.20 4.54 -9.33
N TRP A 193 13.70 4.95 -10.50
CA TRP A 193 14.54 5.21 -11.66
C TRP A 193 15.51 6.38 -11.46
N ILE A 194 15.03 7.50 -10.90
CA ILE A 194 15.86 8.68 -10.59
C ILE A 194 16.97 8.30 -9.61
N PHE A 195 16.63 7.54 -8.56
CA PHE A 195 17.58 7.14 -7.52
C PHE A 195 18.29 5.81 -7.79
N ARG A 196 18.27 5.28 -9.02
CA ARG A 196 18.75 3.91 -9.33
C ARG A 196 20.17 3.58 -8.83
N ASN A 197 21.05 4.57 -8.74
CA ASN A 197 22.44 4.43 -8.27
C ASN A 197 22.65 4.84 -6.81
N GLY A 198 21.61 5.34 -6.14
CA GLY A 198 21.65 5.84 -4.76
C GLY A 198 21.26 4.79 -3.74
N SER A 199 21.57 5.06 -2.47
CA SER A 199 21.18 4.18 -1.35
C SER A 199 19.68 4.13 -1.10
N LEU A 200 18.94 5.15 -1.56
CA LEU A 200 17.48 5.27 -1.46
C LEU A 200 16.73 4.32 -2.41
N VAL A 201 17.38 3.75 -3.44
CA VAL A 201 16.71 2.88 -4.41
C VAL A 201 16.09 1.65 -3.74
N LYS A 202 16.76 1.09 -2.74
CA LYS A 202 16.34 -0.15 -2.08
C LYS A 202 15.00 0.04 -1.37
N PRO A 203 14.84 0.95 -0.39
CA PRO A 203 13.55 1.16 0.26
C PRO A 203 12.46 1.58 -0.73
N LEU A 204 12.76 2.42 -1.72
CA LEU A 204 11.79 2.81 -2.76
C LEU A 204 11.33 1.61 -3.60
N PHE A 205 12.21 0.66 -3.90
CA PHE A 205 11.87 -0.55 -4.63
C PHE A 205 10.94 -1.47 -3.82
N PHE A 206 11.14 -1.58 -2.50
CA PHE A 206 10.22 -2.33 -1.64
C PHE A 206 8.85 -1.63 -1.52
N ILE A 207 8.81 -0.29 -1.46
CA ILE A 207 7.55 0.47 -1.53
C ILE A 207 6.85 0.24 -2.86
N LEU A 208 7.60 0.27 -3.98
CA LEU A 208 7.06 -0.03 -5.29
C LEU A 208 6.46 -1.45 -5.33
N GLY A 209 7.16 -2.45 -4.80
CA GLY A 209 6.64 -3.82 -4.68
C GLY A 209 5.35 -3.89 -3.85
N ALA A 210 5.28 -3.19 -2.72
CA ALA A 210 4.09 -3.10 -1.90
C ALA A 210 2.91 -2.48 -2.66
N LEU A 211 3.14 -1.37 -3.37
CA LEU A 211 2.13 -0.70 -4.19
C LEU A 211 1.67 -1.57 -5.36
N LEU A 212 2.57 -2.30 -6.02
CA LEU A 212 2.23 -3.22 -7.10
C LEU A 212 1.37 -4.39 -6.61
N LEU A 213 1.71 -5.01 -5.47
CA LEU A 213 0.87 -6.07 -4.91
C LEU A 213 -0.50 -5.55 -4.50
N TYR A 214 -0.56 -4.36 -3.89
CA TYR A 214 -1.83 -3.74 -3.52
C TYR A 214 -2.64 -3.31 -4.76
N PHE A 215 -1.97 -2.91 -5.84
CA PHE A 215 -2.61 -2.64 -7.12
C PHE A 215 -3.22 -3.89 -7.72
N VAL A 216 -2.48 -5.00 -7.77
CA VAL A 216 -2.98 -6.31 -8.22
C VAL A 216 -4.17 -6.75 -7.37
N ARG A 217 -4.08 -6.62 -6.04
CA ARG A 217 -5.20 -6.86 -5.12
C ARG A 217 -6.44 -6.06 -5.51
N SER A 218 -6.28 -4.76 -5.77
CA SER A 218 -7.39 -3.86 -6.15
C SER A 218 -7.97 -4.20 -7.53
N LEU A 219 -7.15 -4.63 -8.49
CA LEU A 219 -7.62 -5.10 -9.80
C LEU A 219 -8.42 -6.40 -9.68
N LEU A 220 -7.97 -7.33 -8.84
CA LEU A 220 -8.70 -8.58 -8.60
C LEU A 220 -10.08 -8.30 -8.01
N TRP A 221 -10.21 -7.33 -7.10
CA TRP A 221 -11.51 -6.89 -6.58
C TRP A 221 -12.45 -6.39 -7.68
N LEU A 222 -11.94 -5.62 -8.64
CA LEU A 222 -12.79 -5.05 -9.69
C LEU A 222 -13.10 -6.03 -10.83
N PHE A 223 -12.17 -6.91 -11.19
CA PHE A 223 -12.25 -7.69 -12.44
C PHE A 223 -12.44 -9.20 -12.25
N ALA A 224 -12.10 -9.77 -11.10
CA ALA A 224 -12.01 -11.23 -10.94
C ALA A 224 -13.14 -11.84 -10.10
N ASP A 225 -14.16 -11.07 -9.71
CA ASP A 225 -15.20 -11.48 -8.73
C ASP A 225 -14.59 -12.11 -7.46
N THR A 226 -13.31 -11.86 -7.18
CA THR A 226 -12.67 -12.35 -5.96
C THR A 226 -13.27 -11.57 -4.82
N THR A 227 -14.23 -12.20 -4.15
CA THR A 227 -14.96 -11.57 -3.04
C THR A 227 -13.97 -11.03 -2.03
N LEU A 228 -14.16 -9.75 -1.70
CA LEU A 228 -13.34 -8.98 -0.77
C LEU A 228 -13.16 -9.75 0.54
N GLY A 229 -11.91 -10.09 0.89
CA GLY A 229 -11.52 -11.00 1.98
C GLY A 229 -11.45 -12.49 1.62
N SER A 230 -11.33 -12.86 0.34
CA SER A 230 -10.90 -14.22 -0.04
C SER A 230 -9.52 -14.55 0.56
N PRO A 231 -9.12 -15.82 0.67
CA PRO A 231 -7.78 -16.16 1.19
C PRO A 231 -6.65 -15.54 0.36
N ILE A 232 -6.86 -15.42 -0.96
CA ILE A 232 -5.93 -14.78 -1.90
C ILE A 232 -5.82 -13.27 -1.62
N ASP A 233 -6.95 -12.63 -1.30
CA ASP A 233 -6.98 -11.21 -0.91
C ASP A 233 -6.12 -10.95 0.33
N GLY A 234 -6.30 -11.77 1.37
CA GLY A 234 -5.51 -11.68 2.60
C GLY A 234 -4.02 -11.93 2.39
N LEU A 235 -3.65 -12.79 1.45
CA LEU A 235 -2.25 -13.02 1.08
C LEU A 235 -1.63 -11.77 0.45
N PHE A 236 -2.28 -11.16 -0.54
CA PHE A 236 -1.78 -9.93 -1.16
C PHE A 236 -1.67 -8.78 -0.14
N ALA A 237 -2.62 -8.70 0.80
CA ALA A 237 -2.57 -7.74 1.90
C ALA A 237 -1.30 -7.93 2.74
N ILE A 238 -1.08 -9.14 3.25
CA ILE A 238 0.07 -9.51 4.09
C ILE A 238 1.38 -9.17 3.37
N GLU A 239 1.55 -9.63 2.14
CA GLU A 239 2.79 -9.39 1.37
C GLU A 239 3.02 -7.90 1.13
N SER A 240 1.97 -7.14 0.80
CA SER A 240 2.09 -5.69 0.62
C SER A 240 2.55 -4.99 1.91
N PHE A 241 2.04 -5.40 3.07
CA PHE A 241 2.41 -4.84 4.36
C PHE A 241 3.81 -5.24 4.79
N ILE A 242 4.23 -6.48 4.52
CA ILE A 242 5.60 -6.96 4.76
C ILE A 242 6.61 -6.19 3.91
N LEU A 243 6.33 -5.98 2.61
CA LEU A 243 7.21 -5.21 1.73
C LEU A 243 7.31 -3.74 2.18
N CYS A 244 6.17 -3.11 2.49
CA CYS A 244 6.15 -1.74 3.00
C CYS A 244 6.91 -1.64 4.34
N GLY A 245 6.66 -2.57 5.27
CA GLY A 245 7.39 -2.66 6.53
C GLY A 245 8.89 -2.86 6.37
N THR A 246 9.31 -3.70 5.43
CA THR A 246 10.72 -3.90 5.08
C THR A 246 11.36 -2.61 4.59
N ALA A 247 10.66 -1.86 3.72
CA ALA A 247 11.12 -0.56 3.26
C ALA A 247 11.34 0.41 4.42
N LEU A 248 10.38 0.47 5.36
CA LEU A 248 10.49 1.30 6.57
C LEU A 248 11.70 0.90 7.42
N PHE A 249 11.99 -0.38 7.60
CA PHE A 249 13.19 -0.78 8.35
C PHE A 249 14.50 -0.50 7.60
N MET A 250 14.52 -0.63 6.28
CA MET A 250 15.69 -0.29 5.46
C MET A 250 16.01 1.20 5.51
N ALA A 251 15.00 2.05 5.36
CA ALA A 251 15.15 3.50 5.30
C ALA A 251 15.71 4.10 6.60
N ARG A 252 15.50 3.46 7.75
CA ARG A 252 16.01 3.90 9.07
C ARG A 252 17.52 4.10 9.06
N ASN A 253 18.24 3.24 8.34
CA ASN A 253 19.70 3.25 8.33
C ASN A 253 20.28 4.32 7.41
N LEU A 254 19.46 5.00 6.62
CA LEU A 254 19.88 6.02 5.65
C LEU A 254 19.97 7.43 6.26
N GLY A 255 19.14 7.75 7.26
CA GLY A 255 19.11 9.07 7.90
C GLY A 255 20.32 9.41 8.80
N ASN A 256 21.20 8.43 9.07
CA ASN A 256 22.39 8.58 9.91
C ASN A 256 23.70 8.70 9.11
N ILE A 257 23.65 9.00 7.82
CA ILE A 257 24.84 9.09 6.95
C ILE A 257 25.60 10.43 7.09
N HIS A 258 25.09 11.39 7.89
CA HIS A 258 25.69 12.72 8.07
C HIS A 258 26.03 13.09 9.53
N THR A 259 26.46 12.12 10.34
CA THR A 259 27.17 12.41 11.61
C THR A 259 28.47 11.65 11.66
#